data_AF-A0A970ERQ4-F1
#
_entry.id   AF-A0A970ERQ4-F1
#
_cell.length_a   1.000
_cell.length_b   1.000
_cell.length_c   1.000
_cell.angle_alpha   90.00
_cell.angle_beta   90.00
_cell.angle_gamma   90.00
#
_symmetry.space_group_name_H-M   'P 1'
#
loop_
_entity.id
_entity.type
_entity.pdbx_description
1 polymer ?
#
loop_
_entity_poly.entity_id
_entity_poly.type
_entity_poly.pdbx_seq_one_letter_code
_entity_poly.pdbx_strand_id
1 'polypeptide(L)'
;MKKFMYSRGGKAFLVILCVLTMITSVLSFIACYFLYDNDFYMLSKNEIRERIMKSYAIDYCRDIYETYKHDPVSLDFGYNYSNFYYTLTKKDGEVIASNYNGEATSYTVTVQFNNKYIVKGYIPADFKYKDELATADFWINVGYQWRWAVVTIGIISVIINIFSYSLLIAGAGRHNDDGGETVHTGIIERIPFDILSCLVALVLVVLVDMLDRYSYGVEEA
;
A
#
# COMPACT_ATOMS: atom_id res chain seq x y z
N MET A 1 -12.57 34.12 -14.15
CA MET A 1 -12.61 32.70 -14.54
C MET A 1 -12.69 32.45 -16.05
N LYS A 2 -13.63 33.07 -16.78
CA LYS A 2 -13.77 32.86 -18.26
C LYS A 2 -12.46 33.01 -19.05
N LYS A 3 -11.68 34.08 -18.78
CA LYS A 3 -10.37 34.30 -19.42
C LYS A 3 -9.37 33.17 -19.16
N PHE A 4 -9.39 32.54 -17.99
CA PHE A 4 -8.51 31.42 -17.65
C PHE A 4 -8.97 30.14 -18.36
N MET A 5 -10.26 29.80 -18.25
CA MET A 5 -10.85 28.60 -18.87
C MET A 5 -10.73 28.57 -20.39
N TYR A 6 -10.78 29.73 -21.04
CA TYR A 6 -10.72 29.83 -22.50
C TYR A 6 -9.30 30.06 -23.03
N SER A 7 -8.30 30.20 -22.14
CA SER A 7 -6.89 30.24 -22.51
C SER A 7 -6.33 28.83 -22.68
N ARG A 8 -5.38 28.66 -23.60
CA ARG A 8 -4.68 27.37 -23.80
C ARG A 8 -3.94 26.91 -22.55
N GLY A 9 -3.31 27.85 -21.82
CA GLY A 9 -2.59 27.56 -20.58
C GLY A 9 -3.52 27.06 -19.46
N GLY A 10 -4.69 27.70 -19.28
CA GLY A 10 -5.66 27.27 -18.27
C GLY A 10 -6.25 25.90 -18.54
N LYS A 11 -6.53 25.57 -19.81
CA LYS A 11 -6.98 24.22 -20.20
C LYS A 11 -5.90 23.17 -19.95
N ALA A 12 -4.65 23.43 -20.35
CA ALA A 12 -3.54 22.50 -20.11
C ALA A 12 -3.33 22.26 -18.61
N PHE A 13 -3.40 23.30 -17.79
CA PHE A 13 -3.33 23.18 -16.34
C PHE A 13 -4.47 22.31 -15.78
N LEU A 14 -5.72 22.53 -16.21
CA LEU A 14 -6.86 21.75 -15.76
C LEU A 14 -6.76 20.27 -16.16
N VAL A 15 -6.22 19.96 -17.35
CA VAL A 15 -5.96 18.57 -17.77
C VAL A 15 -4.94 17.92 -16.84
N ILE A 16 -3.81 18.57 -16.56
CA ILE A 16 -2.78 18.05 -15.67
C ILE A 16 -3.35 17.84 -14.26
N LEU A 17 -4.07 18.84 -13.73
CA LEU A 17 -4.70 18.75 -12.43
C LEU A 17 -5.73 17.61 -12.36
N CYS A 18 -6.53 17.44 -13.41
CA CYS A 18 -7.49 16.35 -13.54
C CYS A 18 -6.77 14.99 -13.49
N VAL A 19 -5.71 14.79 -14.28
CA VAL A 19 -4.96 13.52 -14.30
C VAL A 19 -4.31 13.24 -12.94
N LEU A 20 -3.65 14.22 -12.34
CA LEU A 20 -2.99 14.04 -11.04
C LEU A 20 -4.00 13.69 -9.94
N THR A 21 -5.11 14.42 -9.86
CA THR A 21 -6.16 14.17 -8.86
C THR A 21 -6.86 12.83 -9.08
N MET A 22 -6.97 12.37 -10.32
CA MET A 22 -7.49 11.04 -10.65
C MET A 22 -6.55 9.93 -10.16
N ILE A 23 -5.23 10.08 -10.39
CA ILE A 23 -4.25 9.11 -9.88
C ILE A 23 -4.26 9.11 -8.35
N THR A 24 -4.29 10.29 -7.72
CA THR A 24 -4.35 10.42 -6.26
C THR A 24 -5.60 9.77 -5.67
N SER A 25 -6.77 9.92 -6.31
CA SER A 25 -8.00 9.29 -5.81
C SER A 25 -7.88 7.76 -5.84
N VAL A 26 -7.44 7.18 -6.96
CA VAL A 26 -7.23 5.72 -7.10
C VAL A 26 -6.24 5.20 -6.05
N LEU A 27 -5.07 5.85 -5.91
CA LEU A 27 -4.10 5.44 -4.90
C LEU A 27 -4.64 5.55 -3.47
N SER A 28 -5.46 6.56 -3.19
CA SER A 28 -6.11 6.72 -1.89
C SER A 28 -7.11 5.61 -1.62
N PHE A 29 -7.91 5.21 -2.62
CA PHE A 29 -8.82 4.08 -2.50
C PHE A 29 -8.08 2.76 -2.25
N ILE A 30 -7.02 2.48 -3.01
CA ILE A 30 -6.17 1.27 -2.80
C ILE A 30 -5.59 1.27 -1.38
N ALA A 31 -5.06 2.41 -0.93
CA ALA A 31 -4.50 2.53 0.40
C ALA A 31 -5.56 2.37 1.50
N CYS A 32 -6.76 2.96 1.34
CA CYS A 32 -7.87 2.75 2.27
C CYS A 32 -8.30 1.29 2.34
N TYR A 33 -8.40 0.60 1.20
CA TYR A 33 -8.70 -0.83 1.15
C TYR A 33 -7.66 -1.63 1.94
N PHE A 34 -6.37 -1.42 1.66
CA PHE A 34 -5.29 -2.11 2.36
C PHE A 34 -5.29 -1.86 3.87
N LEU A 35 -5.49 -0.59 4.29
CA LEU A 35 -5.56 -0.22 5.70
C LEU A 35 -6.78 -0.82 6.40
N TYR A 36 -7.92 -0.89 5.71
CA TYR A 36 -9.14 -1.52 6.23
C TYR A 36 -8.96 -3.03 6.42
N ASP A 37 -8.47 -3.73 5.39
CA ASP A 37 -8.26 -5.17 5.40
C ASP A 37 -7.30 -5.62 6.51
N ASN A 38 -6.38 -4.73 6.91
CA ASN A 38 -5.43 -4.97 7.98
C ASN A 38 -5.84 -4.33 9.33
N ASP A 39 -7.11 -4.00 9.52
CA ASP A 39 -7.72 -3.47 10.75
C ASP A 39 -7.10 -2.16 11.29
N PHE A 40 -6.45 -1.35 10.43
CA PHE A 40 -5.77 -0.12 10.85
C PHE A 40 -6.72 0.93 11.46
N TYR A 41 -8.02 0.83 11.20
CA TYR A 41 -9.04 1.73 11.73
C TYR A 41 -9.67 1.25 13.04
N MET A 42 -9.48 -0.02 13.42
CA MET A 42 -10.12 -0.64 14.58
C MET A 42 -9.15 -0.95 15.72
N LEU A 43 -7.94 -1.39 15.38
CA LEU A 43 -6.94 -1.84 16.35
C LEU A 43 -5.96 -0.74 16.74
N SER A 44 -5.34 -0.88 17.90
CA SER A 44 -4.20 -0.05 18.27
C SER A 44 -2.99 -0.40 17.41
N LYS A 45 -2.08 0.57 17.27
CA LYS A 45 -0.81 0.40 16.55
C LYS A 45 -0.02 -0.83 17.03
N ASN A 46 -0.02 -1.08 18.34
CA ASN A 46 0.73 -2.19 18.92
C ASN A 46 0.12 -3.54 18.55
N GLU A 47 -1.21 -3.65 18.52
CA GLU A 47 -1.90 -4.89 18.12
C GLU A 47 -1.70 -5.20 16.63
N ILE A 48 -1.75 -4.16 15.76
CA ILE A 48 -1.45 -4.30 14.33
C ILE A 48 -0.02 -4.77 14.13
N ARG A 49 0.93 -4.12 14.83
CA ARG A 49 2.34 -4.51 14.81
C ARG A 49 2.50 -5.96 15.25
N GLU A 50 1.91 -6.35 16.37
CA GLU A 50 2.01 -7.73 16.87
C GLU A 50 1.48 -8.74 15.84
N ARG A 51 0.31 -8.49 15.25
CA ARG A 51 -0.30 -9.37 14.25
C ARG A 51 0.59 -9.56 13.02
N ILE A 52 1.07 -8.46 12.43
CA ILE A 52 1.91 -8.51 11.23
C ILE A 52 3.27 -9.17 11.55
N MET A 53 3.91 -8.75 12.64
CA MET A 53 5.21 -9.30 13.07
C MET A 53 5.12 -10.79 13.39
N LYS A 54 3.99 -11.25 13.95
CA LYS A 54 3.72 -12.67 14.18
C LYS A 54 3.68 -13.46 12.87
N SER A 55 3.02 -12.93 11.83
CA SER A 55 2.97 -13.60 10.53
C SER A 55 4.37 -13.79 9.96
N TYR A 56 5.16 -12.72 9.90
CA TYR A 56 6.56 -12.78 9.45
C TYR A 56 7.39 -13.74 10.30
N ALA A 57 7.26 -13.70 11.62
CA ALA A 57 8.01 -14.59 12.51
C ALA A 57 7.70 -16.07 12.27
N ILE A 58 6.44 -16.41 11.97
CA ILE A 58 6.03 -17.78 11.63
C ILE A 58 6.66 -18.22 10.30
N ASP A 59 6.65 -17.34 9.30
CA ASP A 59 7.23 -17.64 8.00
C ASP A 59 8.76 -17.81 8.10
N TYR A 60 9.47 -16.94 8.82
CA TYR A 60 10.89 -17.14 9.13
C TYR A 60 11.15 -18.45 9.89
N CYS A 61 10.33 -18.80 10.88
CA CYS A 61 10.46 -20.09 11.56
C CYS A 61 10.30 -21.29 10.61
N ARG A 62 9.39 -21.19 9.62
CA ARG A 62 9.20 -22.20 8.58
C ARG A 62 10.41 -22.27 7.66
N ASP A 63 10.92 -21.13 7.22
CA ASP A 63 12.10 -21.05 6.35
C ASP A 63 13.35 -21.62 7.03
N ILE A 64 13.55 -21.36 8.32
CA ILE A 64 14.60 -21.99 9.13
C ILE A 64 14.44 -23.52 9.14
N TYR A 65 13.22 -24.01 9.39
CA TYR A 65 12.98 -25.45 9.43
C TYR A 65 13.24 -26.14 8.08
N GLU A 66 12.76 -25.56 6.98
CA GLU A 66 13.00 -26.09 5.64
C GLU A 66 14.47 -25.97 5.23
N THR A 67 15.15 -24.86 5.56
CA THR A 67 16.59 -24.70 5.32
C THR A 67 17.38 -25.76 6.07
N TYR A 68 17.10 -26.00 7.37
CA TYR A 68 17.76 -27.05 8.14
C TYR A 68 17.60 -28.44 7.50
N LYS A 69 16.43 -28.74 6.95
CA LYS A 69 16.13 -30.02 6.32
C LYS A 69 16.86 -30.23 4.98
N HIS A 70 17.09 -29.15 4.23
CA HIS A 70 17.68 -29.21 2.89
C HIS A 70 19.17 -28.92 2.87
N ASP A 71 19.62 -27.92 3.62
CA ASP A 71 21.02 -27.49 3.70
C ASP A 71 21.33 -26.92 5.11
N PRO A 72 21.62 -27.80 6.09
CA PRO A 72 21.85 -27.37 7.47
C PRO A 72 23.12 -26.52 7.65
N VAL A 73 24.05 -26.53 6.68
CA VAL A 73 25.31 -25.79 6.77
C VAL A 73 25.10 -24.30 6.47
N SER A 74 24.10 -23.94 5.68
CA SER A 74 23.82 -22.54 5.31
C SER A 74 22.91 -21.78 6.28
N LEU A 75 22.37 -22.46 7.29
CA LEU A 75 21.43 -21.90 8.28
C LEU A 75 21.98 -20.63 8.96
N ASP A 76 23.26 -20.64 9.33
CA ASP A 76 23.92 -19.51 10.00
C ASP A 76 24.12 -18.30 9.07
N PHE A 77 24.37 -18.55 7.78
CA PHE A 77 24.69 -17.47 6.84
C PHE A 77 23.47 -16.57 6.53
N GLY A 78 22.29 -17.17 6.42
CA GLY A 78 21.05 -16.46 6.04
C GLY A 78 20.54 -15.49 7.11
N TYR A 79 20.73 -15.82 8.40
CA TYR A 79 20.06 -15.11 9.50
C TYR A 79 20.99 -14.24 10.36
N ASN A 80 22.31 -14.40 10.25
CA ASN A 80 23.29 -13.60 11.01
C ASN A 80 23.28 -12.10 10.67
N TYR A 81 22.67 -11.72 9.54
CA TYR A 81 22.55 -10.34 9.08
C TYR A 81 21.09 -9.90 8.94
N SER A 82 20.22 -10.40 9.82
CA SER A 82 18.80 -10.06 9.86
C SER A 82 18.39 -9.53 11.24
N ASN A 83 17.25 -8.87 11.33
CA ASN A 83 16.57 -8.51 12.57
C ASN A 83 15.72 -9.68 13.10
N PHE A 84 16.13 -10.92 12.85
CA PHE A 84 15.43 -12.10 13.34
C PHE A 84 16.41 -13.06 14.01
N TYR A 85 16.17 -13.35 15.28
CA TYR A 85 16.89 -14.40 15.99
C TYR A 85 16.03 -15.64 16.13
N TYR A 86 16.68 -16.78 16.24
CA TYR A 86 16.01 -18.06 16.38
C TYR A 86 16.79 -19.02 17.27
N THR A 87 16.05 -20.01 17.77
CA THR A 87 16.59 -21.22 18.39
C THR A 87 15.81 -22.41 17.84
N LEU A 88 16.49 -23.29 17.12
CA LEU A 88 15.95 -24.56 16.64
C LEU A 88 16.34 -25.67 17.62
N THR A 89 15.35 -26.32 18.22
CA THR A 89 15.54 -27.45 19.13
C THR A 89 14.82 -28.69 18.65
N LYS A 90 15.35 -29.85 18.99
CA LYS A 90 14.56 -31.09 18.99
C LYS A 90 13.61 -31.09 20.19
N LYS A 91 12.60 -31.94 20.14
CA LYS A 91 11.60 -32.09 21.22
C LYS A 91 12.18 -32.65 22.53
N ASP A 92 13.32 -33.32 22.46
CA ASP A 92 14.11 -33.78 23.62
C ASP A 92 14.87 -32.64 24.32
N GLY A 93 14.87 -31.43 23.76
CA GLY A 93 15.55 -30.25 24.30
C GLY A 93 16.95 -30.00 23.73
N GLU A 94 17.45 -30.85 22.83
CA GLU A 94 18.74 -30.63 22.17
C GLU A 94 18.66 -29.42 21.24
N VAL A 95 19.50 -28.41 21.45
CA VAL A 95 19.64 -27.25 20.57
C VAL A 95 20.46 -27.65 19.35
N ILE A 96 19.86 -27.56 18.16
CA ILE A 96 20.50 -27.88 16.89
C ILE A 96 21.28 -26.66 16.38
N ALA A 97 20.63 -25.50 16.40
CA ALA A 97 21.19 -24.24 15.92
C ALA A 97 20.49 -23.07 16.62
N SER A 98 21.24 -22.01 16.87
CA SER A 98 20.73 -20.79 17.49
C SER A 98 21.65 -19.63 17.15
N ASN A 99 21.07 -18.49 16.79
CA ASN A 99 21.79 -17.21 16.70
C ASN A 99 21.32 -16.21 17.78
N TYR A 100 20.42 -16.64 18.68
CA TYR A 100 19.94 -15.85 19.81
C TYR A 100 20.89 -15.95 21.01
N ASN A 101 21.34 -14.80 21.53
CA ASN A 101 22.27 -14.67 22.66
C ASN A 101 21.65 -13.95 23.88
N GLY A 102 20.32 -13.81 23.93
CA GLY A 102 19.63 -13.13 25.03
C GLY A 102 19.42 -11.63 24.80
N GLU A 103 19.42 -11.20 23.53
CA GLU A 103 19.11 -9.84 23.13
C GLU A 103 17.70 -9.42 23.60
N ALA A 104 17.49 -8.11 23.81
CA ALA A 104 16.17 -7.60 24.16
C ALA A 104 15.19 -7.79 22.99
N THR A 105 14.06 -8.44 23.26
CA THR A 105 13.06 -8.80 22.25
C THR A 105 11.76 -8.05 22.47
N SER A 106 11.13 -7.62 21.38
CA SER A 106 9.78 -7.07 21.41
C SER A 106 8.72 -8.15 21.26
N TYR A 107 9.05 -9.24 20.58
CA TYR A 107 8.11 -10.31 20.28
C TYR A 107 8.81 -11.67 20.20
N THR A 108 8.10 -12.72 20.58
CA THR A 108 8.58 -14.11 20.51
C THR A 108 7.47 -15.02 20.03
N VAL A 109 7.81 -15.94 19.14
CA VAL A 109 6.91 -16.98 18.65
C VAL A 109 7.55 -18.35 18.86
N THR A 110 6.72 -19.38 19.05
CA THR A 110 7.17 -20.78 19.10
C THR A 110 6.33 -21.59 18.12
N VAL A 111 6.98 -22.23 17.16
CA VAL A 111 6.34 -23.04 16.13
C VAL A 111 6.85 -24.48 16.22
N GLN A 112 5.95 -25.45 16.19
CA GLN A 112 6.29 -26.87 16.23
C GLN A 112 6.18 -27.48 14.83
N PHE A 113 7.19 -28.24 14.43
CA PHE A 113 7.24 -28.92 13.14
C PHE A 113 7.35 -30.45 13.34
N ASN A 114 6.48 -31.18 12.66
CA ASN A 114 6.46 -32.65 12.63
C ASN A 114 6.48 -33.32 14.02
N ASN A 115 5.93 -32.66 15.05
CA ASN A 115 5.95 -33.10 16.45
C ASN A 115 7.34 -33.48 17.00
N LYS A 116 8.42 -33.03 16.34
CA LYS A 116 9.80 -33.44 16.64
C LYS A 116 10.74 -32.24 16.76
N TYR A 117 10.45 -31.15 16.06
CA TYR A 117 11.27 -29.96 16.04
C TYR A 117 10.47 -28.76 16.54
N ILE A 118 11.14 -27.87 17.26
CA ILE A 118 10.57 -26.64 17.78
C ILE A 118 11.49 -25.51 17.33
N VAL A 119 10.93 -24.52 16.63
CA VAL A 119 11.63 -23.28 16.30
C VAL A 119 11.04 -22.18 17.17
N LYS A 120 11.89 -21.55 17.97
CA LYS A 120 11.57 -20.30 18.67
C LYS A 120 12.12 -19.16 17.84
N GLY A 121 11.27 -18.22 17.46
CA GLY A 121 11.63 -17.01 16.73
C GLY A 121 11.53 -15.79 17.63
N TYR A 122 12.47 -14.86 17.47
CA TYR A 122 12.65 -13.70 18.32
C TYR A 122 12.83 -12.46 17.45
N ILE A 123 11.95 -11.48 17.62
CA ILE A 123 12.07 -10.19 16.96
C ILE A 123 12.66 -9.20 17.99
N PRO A 124 13.79 -8.55 17.71
CA PRO A 124 14.40 -7.59 18.62
C PRO A 124 13.48 -6.41 18.91
N ALA A 125 13.77 -5.71 20.00
CA ALA A 125 13.10 -4.45 20.32
C ALA A 125 13.48 -3.35 19.31
N ASP A 126 14.76 -3.30 18.94
CA ASP A 126 15.31 -2.31 18.01
C ASP A 126 15.88 -3.00 16.77
N PHE A 127 15.56 -2.45 15.60
CA PHE A 127 16.06 -2.95 14.33
C PHE A 127 17.42 -2.35 13.98
N LYS A 128 18.40 -3.23 13.78
CA LYS A 128 19.77 -2.89 13.39
C LYS A 128 19.93 -2.88 11.87
N TYR A 129 19.25 -3.78 11.18
CA TYR A 129 19.35 -3.96 9.73
C TYR A 129 18.12 -3.37 9.02
N LYS A 130 18.25 -3.09 7.72
CA LYS A 130 17.13 -2.65 6.85
C LYS A 130 16.60 -3.84 6.07
N ASP A 131 15.95 -4.77 6.76
CA ASP A 131 15.35 -5.96 6.18
C ASP A 131 13.82 -5.84 6.08
N GLU A 132 13.15 -6.95 5.78
CA GLU A 132 11.70 -7.00 5.61
C GLU A 132 10.95 -6.66 6.90
N LEU A 133 11.45 -7.06 8.07
CA LEU A 133 10.87 -6.70 9.37
C LEU A 133 10.96 -5.20 9.64
N ALA A 134 12.12 -4.58 9.37
CA ALA A 134 12.28 -3.14 9.51
C ALA A 134 11.40 -2.36 8.52
N THR A 135 11.27 -2.88 7.31
CA THR A 135 10.41 -2.29 6.27
C THR A 135 8.93 -2.41 6.64
N ALA A 136 8.50 -3.56 7.16
CA ALA A 136 7.14 -3.77 7.63
C ALA A 136 6.79 -2.83 8.77
N ASP A 137 7.66 -2.68 9.78
CA ASP A 137 7.42 -1.74 10.90
C ASP A 137 7.35 -0.29 10.43
N PHE A 138 8.22 0.11 9.50
CA PHE A 138 8.13 1.42 8.87
C PHE A 138 6.76 1.64 8.20
N TRP A 139 6.27 0.70 7.40
CA TRP A 139 4.97 0.83 6.73
C TRP A 139 3.79 0.77 7.69
N ILE A 140 3.88 0.01 8.78
CA ILE A 140 2.89 0.04 9.87
C ILE A 140 2.85 1.42 10.51
N ASN A 141 4.02 2.01 10.78
CA ASN A 141 4.12 3.36 11.34
C ASN A 141 3.49 4.40 10.40
N VAL A 142 3.86 4.38 9.11
CA VAL A 142 3.32 5.30 8.11
C VAL A 142 1.82 5.11 7.93
N GLY A 143 1.37 3.87 7.70
CA GLY A 143 -0.03 3.54 7.50
C GLY A 143 -0.90 3.97 8.68
N TYR A 144 -0.45 3.69 9.91
CA TYR A 144 -1.19 4.08 11.11
C TYR A 144 -1.27 5.59 11.28
N GLN A 145 -0.16 6.32 11.06
CA GLN A 145 -0.16 7.79 11.17
C GLN A 145 -1.03 8.45 10.10
N TRP A 146 -1.01 7.94 8.87
CA TRP A 146 -1.68 8.54 7.72
C TRP A 146 -3.10 8.04 7.46
N ARG A 147 -3.61 7.07 8.22
CA ARG A 147 -4.89 6.38 7.94
C ARG A 147 -6.09 7.30 7.68
N TRP A 148 -6.20 8.41 8.40
CA TRP A 148 -7.29 9.39 8.20
C TRP A 148 -6.94 10.46 7.15
N ALA A 149 -5.66 10.77 6.99
CA ALA A 149 -5.21 11.70 5.97
C ALA A 149 -5.46 11.14 4.56
N VAL A 150 -5.22 9.84 4.35
CA VAL A 150 -5.49 9.16 3.06
C VAL A 150 -6.97 9.28 2.66
N VAL A 151 -7.90 9.04 3.60
CA VAL A 151 -9.35 9.19 3.35
C VAL A 151 -9.67 10.64 2.92
N THR A 152 -9.13 11.61 3.66
CA THR A 152 -9.37 13.04 3.40
C THR A 152 -8.81 13.46 2.05
N ILE A 153 -7.58 13.04 1.73
CA ILE A 153 -6.92 13.29 0.44
C ILE A 153 -7.74 12.66 -0.70
N GLY A 154 -8.23 11.43 -0.51
CA GLY A 154 -9.11 10.75 -1.45
C GLY A 154 -10.36 11.57 -1.76
N ILE A 155 -11.10 12.00 -0.73
CA ILE A 155 -12.33 12.81 -0.91
C ILE A 155 -12.03 14.13 -1.62
N ILE A 156 -10.99 14.87 -1.17
CA ILE A 156 -10.61 16.14 -1.77
C ILE A 156 -10.20 15.96 -3.24
N SER A 157 -9.44 14.90 -3.54
CA SER A 157 -8.99 14.62 -4.91
C SER A 157 -10.17 14.34 -5.86
N VAL A 158 -11.18 13.59 -5.43
CA VAL A 158 -12.41 13.35 -6.22
C VAL A 158 -13.16 14.66 -6.46
N ILE A 159 -13.29 15.52 -5.44
CA ILE A 159 -13.95 16.82 -5.59
C ILE A 159 -13.22 17.69 -6.62
N ILE A 160 -11.89 17.85 -6.49
CA ILE A 160 -11.09 18.64 -7.44
C ILE A 160 -11.17 18.04 -8.84
N ASN A 161 -11.22 16.71 -8.96
CA ASN A 161 -11.35 16.03 -10.24
C ASN A 161 -12.68 16.37 -10.93
N ILE A 162 -13.81 16.28 -10.21
CA ILE A 162 -15.14 16.64 -10.71
C ILE A 162 -15.17 18.11 -11.17
N PHE A 163 -14.62 19.03 -10.37
CA PHE A 163 -14.53 20.44 -10.76
C PHE A 163 -13.69 20.64 -12.01
N SER A 164 -12.50 20.03 -12.05
CA SER A 164 -11.58 20.16 -13.18
C SER A 164 -12.20 19.61 -14.46
N TYR A 165 -12.83 18.44 -14.39
CA TYR A 165 -13.54 17.80 -15.50
C TYR A 165 -14.73 18.65 -15.99
N SER A 166 -15.54 19.17 -15.08
CA SER A 166 -16.68 20.05 -15.42
C SER A 166 -16.24 21.33 -16.13
N LEU A 167 -15.14 21.94 -15.68
CA LEU A 167 -14.57 23.14 -16.33
C LEU A 167 -13.96 22.83 -17.70
N LEU A 168 -13.36 21.65 -17.87
CA LEU A 168 -12.85 21.19 -19.17
C LEU A 168 -13.98 20.98 -20.18
N ILE A 169 -15.10 20.37 -19.77
CA ILE A 169 -16.31 20.24 -20.61
C ILE A 169 -16.85 21.62 -20.98
N ALA A 170 -17.04 22.50 -19.99
CA ALA A 170 -17.58 23.83 -20.23
C ALA A 170 -16.69 24.72 -21.12
N GLY A 171 -15.38 24.46 -21.13
CA GLY A 171 -14.38 25.14 -21.96
C GLY A 171 -14.06 24.42 -23.28
N ALA A 172 -14.65 23.26 -23.56
CA ALA A 172 -14.39 22.49 -24.77
C ALA A 172 -14.82 23.29 -26.02
N GLY A 173 -13.96 23.38 -27.02
CA GLY A 173 -14.20 24.11 -28.27
C GLY A 173 -14.29 25.64 -28.18
N ARG A 174 -14.34 26.24 -26.97
CA ARG A 174 -14.43 27.71 -26.78
C ARG A 174 -13.06 28.36 -26.65
N HIS A 175 -12.77 29.37 -27.45
CA HIS A 175 -11.58 30.23 -27.32
C HIS A 175 -11.99 31.69 -27.13
N ASN A 176 -11.09 32.46 -26.51
CA ASN A 176 -11.16 33.91 -26.45
C ASN A 176 -10.04 34.45 -27.34
N ASP A 177 -10.31 34.55 -28.64
CA ASP A 177 -9.43 35.22 -29.59
C ASP A 177 -10.00 36.62 -29.88
N ASP A 178 -9.14 37.65 -29.77
CA ASP A 178 -9.32 39.05 -30.20
C ASP A 178 -10.76 39.60 -30.23
N GLY A 179 -11.43 39.63 -29.06
CA GLY A 179 -12.63 40.42 -28.82
C GLY A 179 -13.98 39.70 -28.95
N GLY A 180 -14.00 38.38 -29.18
CA GLY A 180 -15.24 37.58 -29.18
C GLY A 180 -15.05 36.13 -28.72
N GLU A 181 -16.11 35.51 -28.19
CA GLU A 181 -16.12 34.06 -27.92
C GLU A 181 -16.23 33.32 -29.27
N THR A 182 -15.15 32.70 -29.73
CA THR A 182 -15.11 31.94 -30.99
C THR A 182 -15.06 30.44 -30.71
N VAL A 183 -15.78 29.67 -31.52
CA VAL A 183 -15.72 28.21 -31.49
C VAL A 183 -14.73 27.74 -32.56
N HIS A 184 -13.64 27.13 -32.14
CA HIS A 184 -12.66 26.53 -33.04
C HIS A 184 -12.74 25.00 -32.97
N THR A 185 -12.40 24.34 -34.08
CA THR A 185 -12.36 22.89 -34.20
C THR A 185 -10.97 22.43 -34.66
N GLY A 186 -9.98 22.47 -33.78
CA GLY A 186 -8.60 22.00 -34.03
C GLY A 186 -8.26 20.65 -33.39
N ILE A 187 -7.18 20.00 -33.83
CA ILE A 187 -6.70 18.70 -33.32
C ILE A 187 -6.31 18.77 -31.83
N ILE A 188 -5.75 19.90 -31.36
CA ILE A 188 -5.41 20.12 -29.94
C ILE A 188 -6.65 20.50 -29.12
N GLU A 189 -7.69 21.04 -29.76
CA GLU A 189 -9.01 21.24 -29.13
C GLU A 189 -9.83 19.95 -29.09
N ARG A 190 -9.42 18.97 -29.90
CA ARG A 190 -9.64 17.53 -29.77
C ARG A 190 -8.46 16.84 -29.09
N ILE A 191 -7.93 17.31 -27.95
CA ILE A 191 -7.56 16.28 -26.95
C ILE A 191 -8.85 15.52 -26.83
N PRO A 192 -8.95 14.26 -27.30
CA PRO A 192 -10.25 13.65 -27.45
C PRO A 192 -10.77 13.64 -26.04
N PHE A 193 -11.79 14.44 -25.79
CA PHE A 193 -12.52 14.39 -24.55
C PHE A 193 -12.88 12.92 -24.27
N ASP A 194 -13.04 12.14 -25.34
CA ASP A 194 -13.10 10.69 -25.41
C ASP A 194 -11.91 9.95 -24.76
N ILE A 195 -10.65 10.35 -24.92
CA ILE A 195 -9.50 9.73 -24.23
C ILE A 195 -9.53 10.06 -22.74
N LEU A 196 -9.78 11.32 -22.37
CA LEU A 196 -9.90 11.69 -20.95
C LEU A 196 -11.11 10.99 -20.30
N SER A 197 -12.23 10.90 -21.03
CA SER A 197 -13.45 10.22 -20.57
C SER A 197 -13.26 8.71 -20.54
N CYS A 198 -12.51 8.13 -21.47
CA CYS A 198 -12.11 6.73 -21.44
C CYS A 198 -11.21 6.44 -20.23
N LEU A 199 -10.26 7.33 -19.93
CA LEU A 199 -9.43 7.23 -18.72
C LEU A 199 -10.25 7.34 -17.43
N VAL A 200 -11.17 8.30 -17.36
CA VAL A 200 -12.10 8.44 -16.23
C VAL A 200 -13.00 7.21 -16.10
N ALA A 201 -13.54 6.69 -17.21
CA ALA A 201 -14.35 5.48 -17.23
C ALA A 201 -13.55 4.25 -16.79
N LEU A 202 -12.30 4.12 -17.23
CA LEU A 202 -11.40 3.05 -16.80
C LEU A 202 -11.13 3.13 -15.30
N VAL A 203 -10.92 4.33 -14.76
CA VAL A 203 -10.79 4.53 -13.31
C VAL A 203 -12.07 4.15 -12.58
N LEU A 204 -13.24 4.54 -13.09
CA LEU A 204 -14.51 4.12 -12.49
C LEU A 204 -14.67 2.59 -12.50
N VAL A 205 -14.29 1.91 -13.58
CA VAL A 205 -14.31 0.44 -13.65
C VAL A 205 -13.40 -0.17 -12.60
N VAL A 206 -12.17 0.34 -12.44
CA VAL A 206 -11.25 -0.13 -11.38
C VAL A 206 -11.84 0.09 -9.99
N LEU A 207 -12.41 1.28 -9.73
CA LEU A 207 -13.03 1.58 -8.44
C LEU A 207 -14.25 0.68 -8.16
N VAL A 208 -15.06 0.40 -9.18
CA VAL A 208 -16.21 -0.51 -9.07
C VAL A 208 -15.74 -1.96 -8.83
N ASP A 209 -14.72 -2.45 -9.54
CA ASP A 209 -14.15 -3.79 -9.29
C ASP A 209 -13.63 -3.92 -7.85
N MET A 210 -12.95 -2.89 -7.34
CA MET A 210 -12.50 -2.87 -5.95
C MET A 210 -13.67 -2.86 -4.94
N LEU A 211 -14.74 -2.11 -5.22
CA LEU A 211 -15.96 -2.10 -4.40
C LEU A 211 -16.74 -3.42 -4.46
N ASP A 212 -16.73 -4.09 -5.61
CA ASP A 212 -17.38 -5.38 -5.81
C ASP A 212 -16.65 -6.47 -5.01
N ARG A 213 -15.31 -6.54 -5.14
CA ARG A 213 -14.46 -7.39 -4.30
C ARG A 213 -14.66 -7.14 -2.81
N TYR A 214 -14.80 -5.87 -2.41
CA TYR A 214 -15.13 -5.51 -1.04
C TYR A 214 -16.50 -6.06 -0.61
N SER A 215 -17.52 -5.93 -1.46
CA SER A 215 -18.89 -6.37 -1.12
C SER A 215 -18.99 -7.89 -0.98
N TYR A 216 -18.29 -8.66 -1.82
CA TYR A 216 -18.26 -10.12 -1.71
C TYR A 216 -17.38 -10.63 -0.56
N GLY A 217 -16.31 -9.91 -0.19
CA GLY A 217 -15.48 -10.26 0.97
C GLY A 217 -16.20 -10.14 2.33
N VAL A 218 -17.34 -9.43 2.37
CA VAL A 218 -18.17 -9.26 3.58
C VAL A 218 -19.15 -10.43 3.78
N GLU A 219 -19.48 -11.21 2.74
CA GLU A 219 -20.40 -12.36 2.86
C GLU A 219 -19.72 -13.64 3.40
N GLU A 220 -18.39 -13.71 3.42
CA GLU A 220 -17.63 -14.87 3.90
C GLU A 220 -17.00 -14.71 5.30
N ALA A 221 -17.26 -13.60 6.01
CA ALA A 221 -16.80 -13.33 7.38
C ALA A 221 -17.94 -13.44 8.42
#